data_AF-A0A1Q7KB17-F1
#
_entry.id   AF-A0A1Q7KB17-F1
#
_cell.length_a   1.000
_cell.length_b   1.000
_cell.length_c   1.000
_cell.angle_alpha   90.00
_cell.angle_beta   90.00
_cell.angle_gamma   90.00
#
_symmetry.space_group_name_H-M   'P 1'
#
loop_
_entity.id
_entity.type
_entity.pdbx_description
1 polymer ?
#
loop_
_entity_poly.entity_id
_entity_poly.type
_entity_poly.pdbx_seq_one_letter_code
_entity_poly.pdbx_strand_id
1 'polypeptide(L)'
;MAANAPSILVIDDEQGILETLRILLKNEGFDVTIAQGGKAGLEQLKNSAPDIVLTDVKMPGVTGIEILSAVRGQDPETPVILMTAQASLQTAIQAVNEGAFYYIQKPFSNDDMVAICRRAAEHRRLRAENKQLKQEIRRRERSGQVKPLGKSRLFSDVMRLAEQVAPTESTVLIQGESGTGKEVIARYLHELSARAEGLFLSLNCGALPESLLESELFGHVKGSFTGAVRDKQGLFAAARGGTFFLDEIGEMSPATQVKLLRVLQEREAIPVGGTEAIPVDVRVVAATNRDLEEEIKRGRFRTDLYYRLNVINIHLPPLRDRREDIPIFVKEFLVHIAGERGEAPKALAPEAEEVIMSYDWPGNVRELENALERAVTLTKGDVIPRSAIPDRISERKAEPLVTERAHQNPSLDVIEQAYITWVLQSEGGNKTRAAEVLGIDPSTLYRKLSRYDGSEKKSDSEPPPRAE
;
A
#
# COMPACT_ATOMS: atom_id res chain seq x y z
N MET A 1 9.22 22.41 25.43
CA MET A 1 10.50 21.88 25.95
C MET A 1 11.55 22.92 25.66
N ALA A 2 12.39 23.30 26.64
CA ALA A 2 13.50 24.21 26.37
C ALA A 2 14.34 23.59 25.24
N ALA A 3 14.66 24.36 24.21
CA ALA A 3 15.56 23.89 23.16
C ALA A 3 16.93 23.66 23.82
N ASN A 4 17.33 22.39 23.97
CA ASN A 4 18.67 22.07 24.45
C ASN A 4 19.69 22.71 23.50
N ALA A 5 20.67 23.41 24.07
CA ALA A 5 21.79 23.98 23.33
C ALA A 5 22.51 22.86 22.55
N PRO A 6 22.85 23.06 21.25
CA PRO A 6 23.57 22.05 20.50
C PRO A 6 24.94 21.78 21.14
N SER A 7 25.27 20.51 21.31
CA SER A 7 26.51 20.08 21.94
C SER A 7 27.68 20.05 20.95
N ILE A 8 28.82 20.63 21.32
CA ILE A 8 30.04 20.65 20.50
C ILE A 8 31.19 20.02 21.28
N LEU A 9 31.85 19.04 20.67
CA LEU A 9 33.13 18.52 21.13
C LEU A 9 34.28 19.19 20.36
N VAL A 10 35.14 19.93 21.06
CA VAL A 10 36.33 20.58 20.49
C VAL A 10 37.58 19.81 20.88
N ILE A 11 38.38 19.41 19.88
CA ILE A 11 39.56 18.56 20.04
C ILE A 11 40.76 19.27 19.42
N ASP A 12 41.77 19.54 20.23
CA ASP A 12 42.98 20.26 19.82
C ASP A 12 44.12 19.92 20.80
N ASP A 13 45.37 19.95 20.37
CA ASP A 13 46.51 19.73 21.26
C ASP A 13 46.93 21.01 22.01
N GLU A 14 46.56 22.19 21.47
CA GLU A 14 46.83 23.49 22.07
C GLU A 14 45.73 23.92 23.06
N GLN A 15 46.06 23.93 24.35
CA GLN A 15 45.10 24.31 25.41
C GLN A 15 44.56 25.74 25.24
N GLY A 16 45.36 26.66 24.70
CA GLY A 16 44.91 28.04 24.42
C GLY A 16 43.75 28.08 23.41
N ILE A 17 43.84 27.29 22.34
CA ILE A 17 42.79 27.21 21.31
C ILE A 17 41.51 26.62 21.89
N LEU A 18 41.63 25.54 22.68
CA LEU A 18 40.48 24.93 23.36
C LEU A 18 39.72 25.93 24.23
N GLU A 19 40.43 26.68 25.06
CA GLU A 19 39.80 27.65 25.96
C GLU A 19 39.17 28.84 25.21
N THR A 20 39.84 29.35 24.18
CA THR A 20 39.28 30.42 23.34
C THR A 20 37.99 29.95 22.64
N LEU A 21 38.00 28.77 22.03
CA LEU A 21 36.81 28.22 21.36
C LEU A 21 35.70 27.90 22.35
N ARG A 22 36.04 27.39 23.54
CA ARG A 22 35.08 27.14 24.62
C ARG A 22 34.34 28.41 25.02
N ILE A 23 35.06 29.51 25.24
CA ILE A 23 34.46 30.80 25.62
C ILE A 23 33.61 31.36 24.48
N LEU A 24 34.15 31.38 23.26
CA LEU A 24 33.46 31.89 22.08
C LEU A 24 32.14 31.16 21.83
N LEU A 25 32.18 29.83 21.74
CA LEU A 25 31.02 29.03 21.38
C LEU A 25 29.99 28.94 22.53
N LYS A 26 30.42 28.97 23.80
CA LYS A 26 29.47 29.05 24.91
C LYS A 26 28.69 30.37 24.91
N ASN A 27 29.34 31.50 24.62
CA ASN A 27 28.66 32.79 24.52
C ASN A 27 27.62 32.83 23.37
N GLU A 28 27.83 32.00 22.34
CA GLU A 28 26.93 31.85 21.21
C GLU A 28 25.83 30.78 21.43
N GLY A 29 25.73 30.23 22.64
CA GLY A 29 24.64 29.34 23.04
C GLY A 29 24.87 27.85 22.72
N PHE A 30 26.13 27.43 22.52
CA PHE A 30 26.49 26.03 22.38
C PHE A 30 26.88 25.40 23.73
N ASP A 31 26.61 24.10 23.91
CA ASP A 31 27.15 23.34 25.03
C ASP A 31 28.49 22.73 24.65
N VAL A 32 29.59 23.32 25.13
CA VAL A 32 30.94 23.01 24.65
C VAL A 32 31.70 22.11 25.63
N THR A 33 32.09 20.95 25.13
CA THR A 33 33.05 20.03 25.76
C THR A 33 34.39 20.12 25.04
N ILE A 34 35.49 20.15 25.78
CA ILE A 34 36.85 20.20 25.23
C ILE A 34 37.60 18.90 25.50
N ALA A 35 38.49 18.52 24.59
CA ALA A 35 39.39 17.39 24.76
C ALA A 35 40.79 17.76 24.25
N GLN A 36 41.79 17.61 25.11
CA GLN A 36 43.17 17.92 24.74
C GLN A 36 43.82 16.73 24.02
N GLY A 37 43.98 16.88 22.71
CA GLY A 37 44.54 15.89 21.80
C GLY A 37 43.58 14.75 21.41
N GLY A 38 43.90 14.07 20.31
CA GLY A 38 43.01 13.08 19.70
C GLY A 38 42.66 11.88 20.58
N LYS A 39 43.55 11.43 21.47
CA LYS A 39 43.24 10.33 22.41
C LYS A 39 42.10 10.68 23.38
N ALA A 40 42.14 11.89 23.95
CA ALA A 40 41.08 12.38 24.82
C ALA A 40 39.77 12.58 24.02
N GLY A 41 39.89 13.03 22.77
CA GLY A 41 38.75 13.16 21.85
C GLY A 41 38.03 11.82 21.61
N LEU A 42 38.78 10.75 21.32
CA LEU A 42 38.20 9.41 21.15
C LEU A 42 37.52 8.88 22.42
N GLU A 43 38.11 9.10 23.60
CA GLU A 43 37.48 8.71 24.86
C GLU A 43 36.18 9.49 25.12
N GLN A 44 36.13 10.78 24.76
CA GLN A 44 34.89 11.55 24.87
C GLN A 44 33.81 11.06 23.91
N LEU A 45 34.17 10.69 22.67
CA LEU A 45 33.22 10.14 21.69
C LEU A 45 32.62 8.79 22.12
N LYS A 46 33.35 7.98 22.89
CA LYS A 46 32.80 6.75 23.46
C LYS A 46 31.74 7.01 24.52
N ASN A 47 31.90 8.08 25.30
CA ASN A 47 31.07 8.39 26.46
C ASN A 47 29.97 9.42 26.17
N SER A 48 30.01 10.07 25.02
CA SER A 48 29.07 11.13 24.62
C SER A 48 28.77 11.08 23.12
N ALA A 49 27.60 11.58 22.73
CA ALA A 49 27.18 11.71 21.34
C ALA A 49 26.99 13.20 21.00
N PRO A 50 28.08 13.94 20.69
CA PRO A 50 27.99 15.36 20.41
C PRO A 50 27.25 15.63 19.10
N ASP A 51 26.58 16.78 19.02
CA ASP A 51 25.89 17.22 17.80
C ASP A 51 26.86 17.71 16.72
N ILE A 52 28.03 18.20 17.12
CA ILE A 52 29.10 18.68 16.24
C ILE A 52 30.46 18.28 16.83
N VAL A 53 31.39 17.90 15.96
CA VAL A 53 32.80 17.72 16.35
C VAL A 53 33.67 18.73 15.62
N LEU A 54 34.47 19.47 16.37
CA LEU A 54 35.50 20.37 15.88
C LEU A 54 36.85 19.74 16.23
N THR A 55 37.70 19.42 15.25
CA THR A 55 39.00 18.77 15.55
C THR A 55 40.14 19.36 14.74
N ASP A 56 41.30 19.54 15.36
CA ASP A 56 42.52 19.83 14.62
C ASP A 56 42.94 18.61 13.78
N VAL A 57 43.48 18.87 12.58
CA VAL A 57 43.94 17.84 11.65
C VAL A 57 45.22 17.18 12.16
N LYS A 58 46.15 17.95 12.72
CA LYS A 58 47.51 17.51 13.08
C LYS A 58 47.70 17.55 14.59
N MET A 59 47.34 16.45 15.25
CA MET A 59 47.60 16.26 16.68
C MET A 59 48.56 15.09 16.91
N PRO A 60 49.37 15.10 17.99
CA PRO A 60 50.21 13.97 18.35
C PRO A 60 49.43 12.68 18.62
N GLY A 61 49.88 11.58 18.03
CA GLY A 61 49.28 10.26 18.22
C GLY A 61 48.06 10.01 17.33
N VAL A 62 46.92 10.59 17.68
CA VAL A 62 45.66 10.41 16.94
C VAL A 62 45.35 11.70 16.18
N THR A 63 45.18 11.58 14.87
CA THR A 63 44.94 12.70 13.94
C THR A 63 43.45 13.06 13.83
N GLY A 64 43.14 14.27 13.35
CA GLY A 64 41.75 14.68 13.13
C GLY A 64 41.01 13.86 12.09
N ILE A 65 41.73 13.24 11.14
CA ILE A 65 41.15 12.34 10.14
C ILE A 65 40.71 11.01 10.78
N GLU A 66 41.50 10.49 11.73
CA GLU A 66 41.11 9.29 12.50
C GLU A 66 39.90 9.58 13.39
N ILE A 67 39.82 10.80 13.96
CA ILE A 67 38.61 11.26 14.67
C ILE A 67 37.40 11.28 13.72
N LEU A 68 37.53 11.86 12.51
CA LEU A 68 36.46 11.86 11.51
C LEU A 68 35.98 10.44 11.20
N SER A 69 36.91 9.50 10.98
CA SER A 69 36.58 8.10 10.73
C SER A 69 35.85 7.46 11.92
N ALA A 70 36.26 7.74 13.15
CA ALA A 70 35.63 7.21 14.35
C ALA A 70 34.21 7.77 14.54
N VAL A 71 34.03 9.08 14.35
CA VAL A 71 32.71 9.74 14.42
C VAL A 71 31.78 9.15 13.37
N ARG A 72 32.23 9.01 12.12
CA ARG A 72 31.40 8.42 11.06
C ARG A 72 31.06 6.94 11.32
N GLY A 73 31.94 6.19 11.98
CA GLY A 73 31.66 4.82 12.39
C GLY A 73 30.57 4.72 13.46
N GLN A 74 30.45 5.71 14.33
CA GLN A 74 29.46 5.77 15.40
C GLN A 74 28.14 6.41 14.95
N ASP A 75 28.21 7.56 14.28
CA ASP A 75 27.08 8.29 13.72
C ASP A 75 27.51 9.05 12.44
N PRO A 76 27.18 8.52 11.24
CA PRO A 76 27.51 9.16 9.97
C PRO A 76 26.89 10.54 9.77
N GLU A 77 25.84 10.90 10.52
CA GLU A 77 25.13 12.17 10.39
C GLU A 77 25.68 13.25 11.34
N THR A 78 26.71 12.96 12.14
CA THR A 78 27.38 13.96 12.99
C THR A 78 28.35 14.78 12.14
N PRO A 79 28.11 16.09 11.94
CA PRO A 79 29.03 16.94 11.19
C PRO A 79 30.37 17.10 11.92
N VAL A 80 31.46 16.82 11.20
CA VAL A 80 32.82 17.01 11.66
C VAL A 80 33.47 18.17 10.90
N ILE A 81 33.98 19.15 11.62
CA ILE A 81 34.69 20.31 11.07
C ILE A 81 36.17 20.16 11.41
N LEU A 82 37.00 20.15 10.37
CA LEU A 82 38.45 20.01 10.51
C LEU A 82 39.14 21.37 10.57
N MET A 83 40.00 21.59 11.57
CA MET A 83 40.83 22.78 11.74
C MET A 83 42.28 22.49 11.36
N THR A 84 42.99 23.42 10.75
CA THR A 84 44.41 23.20 10.42
C THR A 84 45.22 24.48 10.29
N ALA A 85 46.52 24.41 10.57
CA ALA A 85 47.44 25.52 10.30
C ALA A 85 47.87 25.63 8.82
N GLN A 86 47.71 24.59 8.00
CA GLN A 86 48.25 24.53 6.64
C GLN A 86 47.13 24.38 5.61
N ALA A 87 46.73 25.49 4.98
CA ALA A 87 45.79 25.42 3.86
C ALA A 87 46.51 25.09 2.56
N SER A 88 46.29 23.88 2.07
CA SER A 88 46.41 23.58 0.65
C SER A 88 45.05 23.18 0.11
N LEU A 89 44.75 23.58 -1.12
CA LEU A 89 43.49 23.22 -1.78
C LEU A 89 43.32 21.68 -1.86
N GLN A 90 44.42 20.96 -2.06
CA GLN A 90 44.44 19.50 -2.17
C GLN A 90 44.02 18.81 -0.86
N THR A 91 44.51 19.27 0.28
CA THR A 91 44.16 18.69 1.60
C THR A 91 42.71 18.99 2.00
N ALA A 92 42.18 20.16 1.63
CA ALA A 92 40.77 20.50 1.86
C ALA A 92 39.82 19.62 1.02
N ILE A 93 40.15 19.36 -0.24
CA ILE A 93 39.37 18.47 -1.12
C ILE A 93 39.38 17.03 -0.58
N GLN A 94 40.56 16.55 -0.13
CA GLN A 94 40.67 15.20 0.44
C GLN A 94 39.81 15.04 1.71
N ALA A 95 39.85 16.02 2.63
CA ALA A 95 39.03 16.02 3.84
C ALA A 95 37.51 15.95 3.55
N VAL A 96 37.05 16.70 2.55
CA VAL A 96 35.63 16.67 2.13
C VAL A 96 35.28 15.32 1.50
N ASN A 97 36.17 14.75 0.69
CA ASN A 97 35.98 13.40 0.11
C ASN A 97 35.93 12.31 1.20
N GLU A 98 36.66 12.49 2.30
CA GLU A 98 36.65 11.60 3.47
C GLU A 98 35.40 11.80 4.36
N GLY A 99 34.56 12.79 4.05
CA GLY A 99 33.25 13.00 4.67
C GLY A 99 33.22 14.07 5.77
N ALA A 100 34.21 14.96 5.83
CA ALA A 100 34.13 16.14 6.70
C ALA A 100 33.00 17.08 6.23
N PHE A 101 32.30 17.69 7.18
CA PHE A 101 31.25 18.67 6.90
C PHE A 101 31.83 20.00 6.40
N TYR A 102 32.93 20.43 7.01
CA TYR A 102 33.62 21.66 6.63
C TYR A 102 35.10 21.62 7.03
N TYR A 103 35.89 22.50 6.43
CA TYR A 103 37.32 22.63 6.68
C TYR A 103 37.67 24.10 6.93
N ILE A 104 38.37 24.39 8.02
CA ILE A 104 38.71 25.76 8.45
C ILE A 104 40.22 25.92 8.67
N GLN A 105 40.79 26.99 8.12
CA GLN A 105 42.20 27.33 8.26
C GLN A 105 42.42 28.21 9.50
N LYS A 106 43.44 27.87 10.30
CA LYS A 106 43.99 28.70 11.38
C LYS A 106 45.02 29.68 10.80
N PRO A 107 45.02 30.97 11.19
CA PRO A 107 44.05 31.61 12.07
C PRO A 107 42.70 31.85 11.36
N PHE A 108 41.59 31.71 12.09
CA PHE A 108 40.24 31.92 11.59
C PHE A 108 39.59 33.16 12.23
N SER A 109 38.60 33.73 11.56
CA SER A 109 37.71 34.72 12.15
C SER A 109 36.74 34.06 13.14
N ASN A 110 36.45 34.73 14.26
CA ASN A 110 35.44 34.28 15.20
C ASN A 110 34.07 34.17 14.53
N ASP A 111 33.71 35.15 13.69
CA ASP A 111 32.42 35.19 13.00
C ASP A 111 32.27 33.99 12.04
N ASP A 112 33.34 33.64 11.32
CA ASP A 112 33.34 32.50 10.40
C ASP A 112 33.17 31.18 11.16
N MET A 113 33.89 31.00 12.28
CA MET A 113 33.77 29.81 13.12
C MET A 113 32.33 29.63 13.62
N VAL A 114 31.73 30.70 14.15
CA VAL A 114 30.36 30.68 14.66
C VAL A 114 29.37 30.38 13.54
N ALA A 115 29.53 31.01 12.36
CA ALA A 115 28.67 30.77 11.21
C ALA A 115 28.71 29.31 10.74
N ILE A 116 29.90 28.70 10.68
CA ILE A 116 30.07 27.29 10.30
C ILE A 116 29.42 26.37 11.34
N CYS A 117 29.65 26.60 12.63
CA CYS A 117 29.03 25.83 13.71
C CYS A 117 27.50 25.93 13.70
N ARG A 118 26.92 27.10 13.43
CA ARG A 118 25.47 27.26 13.30
C ARG A 118 24.91 26.48 12.11
N ARG A 119 25.58 26.51 10.96
CA ARG A 119 25.18 25.71 9.79
C ARG A 119 25.28 24.20 10.05
N ALA A 120 26.32 23.76 10.76
CA ALA A 120 26.46 22.38 11.19
C ALA A 120 25.34 21.94 12.15
N ALA A 121 25.00 22.78 13.14
CA ALA A 121 23.91 22.53 14.08
C ALA A 121 22.56 22.43 13.37
N GLU A 122 22.28 23.34 12.42
CA GLU A 122 21.06 23.31 11.62
C GLU A 122 20.99 22.04 10.76
N HIS A 123 22.08 21.67 10.09
CA HIS A 123 22.15 20.43 9.32
C HIS A 123 21.87 19.20 10.21
N ARG A 124 22.50 19.12 11.39
CA ARG A 124 22.28 18.05 12.37
C ARG A 124 20.82 18.00 12.83
N ARG A 125 20.23 19.15 13.16
CA ARG A 125 18.82 19.27 13.57
C ARG A 125 17.87 18.77 12.48
N LEU A 126 18.05 19.22 11.24
CA LEU A 126 17.20 18.81 10.12
C LEU A 126 17.31 17.32 9.83
N ARG A 127 18.51 16.73 9.95
CA ARG A 127 18.71 15.27 9.81
C ARG A 127 18.06 14.49 10.94
N ALA A 128 18.22 14.96 12.19
CA ALA A 128 17.59 14.37 13.36
C ALA A 128 16.06 14.43 13.27
N GLU A 129 15.49 15.58 12.88
CA GLU A 129 14.06 15.78 12.67
C GLU A 129 13.54 14.89 11.54
N ASN A 130 14.25 14.81 10.40
CA ASN A 130 13.87 13.91 9.30
C ASN A 130 13.87 12.44 9.74
N LYS A 131 14.87 12.03 10.53
CA LYS A 131 14.95 10.67 11.09
C LYS A 131 13.83 10.41 12.09
N GLN A 132 13.52 11.37 12.97
CA GLN A 132 12.41 11.27 13.92
C GLN A 132 11.06 11.23 13.22
N LEU A 133 10.81 12.11 12.24
CA LEU A 133 9.59 12.10 11.43
C LEU A 133 9.45 10.79 10.65
N LYS A 134 10.53 10.28 10.04
CA LYS A 134 10.53 8.96 9.40
C LYS A 134 10.27 7.85 10.41
N GLN A 135 10.82 7.93 11.61
CA GLN A 135 10.57 6.96 12.68
C GLN A 135 9.15 7.06 13.22
N GLU A 136 8.56 8.25 13.30
CA GLU A 136 7.18 8.46 13.76
C GLU A 136 6.19 8.01 12.69
N ILE A 137 6.44 8.29 11.42
CA ILE A 137 5.71 7.72 10.28
C ILE A 137 5.82 6.20 10.33
N ARG A 138 7.03 5.63 10.43
CA ARG A 138 7.23 4.19 10.61
C ARG A 138 6.59 3.63 11.87
N ARG A 139 6.46 4.40 12.95
CA ARG A 139 5.82 3.96 14.20
C ARG A 139 4.30 3.97 14.08
N ARG A 140 3.74 4.98 13.42
CA ARG A 140 2.31 5.06 13.05
C ARG A 140 1.95 3.99 12.02
N GLU A 141 2.87 3.67 11.10
CA GLU A 141 2.75 2.55 10.16
C GLU A 141 2.88 1.20 10.89
N ARG A 142 3.79 1.08 11.87
CA ARG A 142 3.96 -0.14 12.68
C ARG A 142 2.83 -0.42 13.67
N SER A 143 2.04 0.56 14.07
CA SER A 143 0.76 0.28 14.76
C SER A 143 -0.23 -0.52 13.89
N GLY A 144 0.06 -0.71 12.59
CA GLY A 144 -0.60 -1.62 11.68
C GLY A 144 0.27 -2.79 11.19
N GLN A 145 1.33 -3.20 11.92
CA GLN A 145 2.07 -4.44 11.66
C GLN A 145 1.16 -5.65 11.93
N VAL A 146 0.28 -5.95 10.98
CA VAL A 146 -0.64 -7.06 11.08
C VAL A 146 -0.50 -7.82 9.78
N LYS A 147 0.15 -8.98 9.86
CA LYS A 147 0.04 -10.01 8.82
C LYS A 147 -1.46 -10.11 8.48
N PRO A 148 -1.86 -9.91 7.21
CA PRO A 148 -3.26 -9.95 6.81
C PRO A 148 -3.95 -11.18 7.42
N LEU A 149 -5.08 -10.96 8.10
CA LEU A 149 -5.75 -11.98 8.89
C LEU A 149 -6.62 -12.90 8.03
N GLY A 150 -6.53 -14.20 8.31
CA GLY A 150 -7.33 -15.24 7.67
C GLY A 150 -6.63 -16.58 7.71
N LYS A 151 -7.42 -17.65 7.78
CA LYS A 151 -6.99 -19.05 7.74
C LYS A 151 -7.60 -19.80 6.55
N SER A 152 -8.51 -19.16 5.81
CA SER A 152 -9.19 -19.83 4.72
C SER A 152 -8.24 -20.28 3.63
N ARG A 153 -8.57 -21.37 2.93
CA ARG A 153 -7.72 -21.88 1.85
C ARG A 153 -7.54 -20.84 0.74
N LEU A 154 -8.65 -20.21 0.32
CA LEU A 154 -8.63 -19.16 -0.71
C LEU A 154 -7.72 -18.00 -0.32
N PHE A 155 -7.79 -17.56 0.93
CA PHE A 155 -6.93 -16.49 1.42
C PHE A 155 -5.47 -16.93 1.59
N SER A 156 -5.24 -18.17 2.03
CA SER A 156 -3.89 -18.73 2.16
C SER A 156 -3.15 -18.80 0.82
N ASP A 157 -3.88 -19.09 -0.27
CA ASP A 157 -3.32 -19.08 -1.62
C ASP A 157 -2.98 -17.64 -2.08
N VAL A 158 -3.83 -16.65 -1.74
CA VAL A 158 -3.52 -15.22 -1.94
C VAL A 158 -2.26 -14.81 -1.18
N MET A 159 -2.14 -15.20 0.09
CA MET A 159 -0.98 -14.87 0.92
C MET A 159 0.31 -15.48 0.38
N ARG A 160 0.27 -16.74 -0.09
CA ARG A 160 1.43 -17.39 -0.69
C ARG A 160 1.91 -16.66 -1.94
N LEU A 161 0.97 -16.23 -2.80
CA LEU A 161 1.30 -15.44 -3.99
C LEU A 161 1.88 -14.07 -3.60
N ALA A 162 1.31 -13.39 -2.59
CA ALA A 162 1.81 -12.11 -2.11
C ALA A 162 3.24 -12.25 -1.56
N GLU A 163 3.50 -13.25 -0.71
CA GLU A 163 4.83 -13.53 -0.14
C GLU A 163 5.87 -13.86 -1.24
N GLN A 164 5.48 -14.60 -2.28
CA GLN A 164 6.36 -14.93 -3.40
C GLN A 164 6.72 -13.71 -4.26
N VAL A 165 5.79 -12.77 -4.43
CA VAL A 165 5.95 -11.61 -5.33
C VAL A 165 6.52 -10.39 -4.61
N ALA A 166 6.36 -10.31 -3.29
CA ALA A 166 6.87 -9.22 -2.47
C ALA A 166 8.37 -8.88 -2.69
N PRO A 167 9.32 -9.82 -2.78
CA PRO A 167 10.73 -9.48 -3.00
C PRO A 167 11.05 -8.97 -4.42
N THR A 168 10.09 -9.02 -5.36
CA THR A 168 10.28 -8.58 -6.74
C THR A 168 9.94 -7.10 -6.96
N GLU A 169 10.48 -6.50 -8.02
CA GLU A 169 10.15 -5.14 -8.46
C GLU A 169 8.91 -5.07 -9.38
N SER A 170 8.23 -6.21 -9.59
CA SER A 170 7.08 -6.30 -10.48
C SER A 170 5.89 -5.47 -9.97
N THR A 171 5.16 -4.88 -10.92
CA THR A 171 3.87 -4.24 -10.64
C THR A 171 2.84 -5.29 -10.26
N VAL A 172 2.07 -5.00 -9.22
CA VAL A 172 1.01 -5.88 -8.72
C VAL A 172 -0.32 -5.18 -8.86
N LEU A 173 -1.29 -5.84 -9.49
CA LEU A 173 -2.68 -5.43 -9.53
C LEU A 173 -3.47 -6.27 -8.51
N ILE A 174 -4.12 -5.61 -7.56
CA ILE A 174 -4.96 -6.23 -6.54
C ILE A 174 -6.43 -5.99 -6.89
N GLN A 175 -7.14 -7.06 -7.22
CA GLN A 175 -8.58 -7.00 -7.52
C GLN A 175 -9.39 -7.56 -6.38
N GLY A 176 -10.60 -7.05 -6.20
CA GLY A 176 -11.55 -7.58 -5.23
C GLY A 176 -12.56 -6.53 -4.81
N GLU A 177 -13.68 -6.96 -4.27
CA GLU A 177 -14.78 -6.09 -3.85
C GLU A 177 -14.34 -5.01 -2.85
N SER A 178 -15.16 -3.98 -2.67
CA SER A 178 -14.90 -2.96 -1.66
C SER A 178 -14.89 -3.58 -0.26
N GLY A 179 -13.95 -3.15 0.58
CA GLY A 179 -13.83 -3.63 1.96
C GLY A 179 -13.19 -5.03 2.13
N THR A 180 -12.61 -5.65 1.10
CA THR A 180 -11.91 -6.96 1.24
C THR A 180 -10.51 -6.88 1.83
N GLY A 181 -9.93 -5.68 1.96
CA GLY A 181 -8.58 -5.48 2.51
C GLY A 181 -7.46 -5.29 1.48
N LYS A 182 -7.77 -4.77 0.28
CA LYS A 182 -6.78 -4.51 -0.80
C LYS A 182 -5.58 -3.70 -0.32
N GLU A 183 -5.81 -2.63 0.45
CA GLU A 183 -4.76 -1.79 1.01
C GLU A 183 -3.88 -2.54 2.03
N VAL A 184 -4.48 -3.42 2.83
CA VAL A 184 -3.75 -4.24 3.82
C VAL A 184 -2.79 -5.18 3.11
N ILE A 185 -3.21 -5.80 2.00
CA ILE A 185 -2.32 -6.61 1.15
C ILE A 185 -1.22 -5.76 0.51
N ALA A 186 -1.54 -4.55 0.03
CA ALA A 186 -0.55 -3.66 -0.57
C ALA A 186 0.55 -3.24 0.43
N ARG A 187 0.16 -2.93 1.67
CA ARG A 187 1.10 -2.65 2.77
C ARG A 187 1.96 -3.87 3.08
N TYR A 188 1.35 -5.04 3.18
CA TYR A 188 2.07 -6.29 3.43
C TYR A 188 3.10 -6.62 2.34
N LEU A 189 2.75 -6.38 1.06
CA LEU A 189 3.69 -6.51 -0.06
C LEU A 189 4.90 -5.58 0.08
N HIS A 190 4.68 -4.34 0.51
CA HIS A 190 5.74 -3.37 0.73
C HIS A 190 6.69 -3.80 1.86
N GLU A 191 6.13 -4.24 2.99
CA GLU A 191 6.89 -4.68 4.17
C GLU A 191 7.82 -5.87 3.86
N LEU A 192 7.39 -6.77 2.98
CA LEU A 192 8.17 -7.94 2.58
C LEU A 192 9.10 -7.67 1.37
N SER A 193 9.14 -6.43 0.86
CA SER A 193 9.92 -6.08 -0.32
C SER A 193 11.33 -5.57 0.00
N ALA A 194 12.19 -5.53 -1.02
CA ALA A 194 13.49 -4.86 -0.94
C ALA A 194 13.39 -3.34 -0.65
N ARG A 195 12.17 -2.77 -0.76
CA ARG A 195 11.87 -1.35 -0.53
C ARG A 195 11.19 -1.07 0.81
N ALA A 196 11.14 -2.03 1.73
CA ALA A 196 10.49 -1.90 3.04
C ALA A 196 11.05 -0.75 3.91
N GLU A 197 12.29 -0.31 3.66
CA GLU A 197 12.88 0.85 4.33
C GLU A 197 12.48 2.19 3.68
N GLY A 198 11.94 2.15 2.46
CA GLY A 198 11.42 3.31 1.75
C GLY A 198 10.05 3.76 2.26
N LEU A 199 9.49 4.81 1.64
CA LEU A 199 8.14 5.28 1.98
C LEU A 199 7.07 4.39 1.33
N PHE A 200 5.98 4.12 2.06
CA PHE A 200 4.73 3.64 1.47
C PHE A 200 3.76 4.81 1.32
N LEU A 201 3.59 5.31 0.10
CA LEU A 201 2.59 6.35 -0.19
C LEU A 201 1.35 5.73 -0.83
N SER A 202 0.18 6.08 -0.34
CA SER A 202 -1.11 5.62 -0.87
C SER A 202 -1.96 6.79 -1.33
N LEU A 203 -2.63 6.62 -2.47
CA LEU A 203 -3.61 7.58 -2.96
C LEU A 203 -4.83 6.85 -3.53
N ASN A 204 -6.03 7.29 -3.15
CA ASN A 204 -7.28 6.81 -3.74
C ASN A 204 -7.65 7.69 -4.94
N CYS A 205 -7.70 7.08 -6.13
CA CYS A 205 -7.88 7.79 -7.39
C CYS A 205 -9.30 8.34 -7.60
N GLY A 206 -10.29 7.81 -6.87
CA GLY A 206 -11.67 8.30 -6.91
C GLY A 206 -12.00 9.37 -5.87
N ALA A 207 -11.09 9.65 -4.92
CA ALA A 207 -11.36 10.57 -3.81
C ALA A 207 -11.16 12.05 -4.15
N LEU A 208 -10.45 12.36 -5.25
CA LEU A 208 -10.09 13.73 -5.64
C LEU A 208 -10.64 14.08 -7.02
N PRO A 209 -11.02 15.36 -7.26
CA PRO A 209 -11.23 15.87 -8.60
C PRO A 209 -10.00 15.67 -9.49
N GLU A 210 -10.21 15.43 -10.78
CA GLU A 210 -9.16 15.09 -11.74
C GLU A 210 -7.96 16.04 -11.72
N SER A 211 -8.19 17.35 -11.75
CA SER A 211 -7.11 18.34 -11.75
C SER A 211 -6.26 18.32 -10.48
N LEU A 212 -6.89 18.06 -9.33
CA LEU A 212 -6.19 17.89 -8.06
C LEU A 212 -5.45 16.55 -8.03
N LEU A 213 -6.05 15.47 -8.53
CA LEU A 213 -5.42 14.17 -8.64
C LEU A 213 -4.12 14.24 -9.46
N GLU A 214 -4.16 14.87 -10.63
CA GLU A 214 -2.96 15.04 -11.46
C GLU A 214 -1.88 15.87 -10.76
N SER A 215 -2.28 16.95 -10.10
CA SER A 215 -1.38 17.80 -9.33
C SER A 215 -0.75 17.05 -8.14
N GLU A 216 -1.50 16.19 -7.44
CA GLU A 216 -0.96 15.36 -6.36
C GLU A 216 0.00 14.30 -6.90
N LEU A 217 -0.39 13.54 -7.93
CA LEU A 217 0.42 12.44 -8.45
C LEU A 217 1.71 12.93 -9.12
N PHE A 218 1.60 13.90 -10.03
CA PHE A 218 2.68 14.31 -10.92
C PHE A 218 3.32 15.65 -10.53
N GLY A 219 2.68 16.42 -9.64
CA GLY A 219 3.12 17.76 -9.29
C GLY A 219 2.61 18.82 -10.27
N HIS A 220 2.92 20.08 -9.99
CA HIS A 220 2.55 21.19 -10.88
C HIS A 220 3.56 22.34 -10.82
N VAL A 221 3.62 23.09 -11.92
CA VAL A 221 4.32 24.38 -11.99
C VAL A 221 3.36 25.50 -11.61
N LYS A 222 3.87 26.57 -11.00
CA LYS A 222 3.14 27.79 -10.68
C LYS A 222 2.41 28.32 -11.92
N GLY A 223 1.13 28.65 -11.76
CA GLY A 223 0.29 29.19 -12.83
C GLY A 223 -0.28 28.15 -13.81
N SER A 224 -0.06 26.86 -13.60
CA SER A 224 -0.61 25.80 -14.45
C SER A 224 -2.13 25.65 -14.39
N PHE A 225 -2.77 26.06 -13.29
CA PHE A 225 -4.22 26.14 -13.13
C PHE A 225 -4.60 27.18 -12.06
N THR A 226 -5.90 27.50 -11.97
CA THR A 226 -6.44 28.41 -10.94
C THR A 226 -6.20 27.85 -9.54
N GLY A 227 -5.31 28.48 -8.77
CA GLY A 227 -4.89 28.02 -7.43
C GLY A 227 -3.45 27.53 -7.34
N ALA A 228 -2.75 27.36 -8.46
CA ALA A 228 -1.33 26.99 -8.51
C ALA A 228 -0.43 28.19 -8.15
N VAL A 229 -0.40 28.56 -6.86
CA VAL A 229 0.34 29.73 -6.35
C VAL A 229 1.85 29.54 -6.26
N ARG A 230 2.31 28.28 -6.20
CA ARG A 230 3.72 27.87 -6.14
C ARG A 230 3.91 26.55 -6.86
N ASP A 231 5.15 26.20 -7.14
CA ASP A 231 5.49 24.87 -7.64
C ASP A 231 5.23 23.83 -6.55
N LYS A 232 4.79 22.63 -6.97
CA LYS A 232 4.55 21.50 -6.07
C LYS A 232 5.17 20.24 -6.67
N GLN A 233 5.96 19.55 -5.86
CA GLN A 233 6.48 18.23 -6.20
C GLN A 233 5.36 17.18 -6.12
N GLY A 234 5.28 16.31 -7.13
CA GLY A 234 4.33 15.20 -7.16
C GLY A 234 4.70 14.06 -6.23
N LEU A 235 3.69 13.30 -5.79
CA LEU A 235 3.85 12.18 -4.88
C LEU A 235 4.68 11.04 -5.48
N PHE A 236 4.65 10.83 -6.81
CA PHE A 236 5.54 9.84 -7.46
C PHE A 236 7.02 10.17 -7.25
N ALA A 237 7.40 11.44 -7.35
CA ALA A 237 8.76 11.87 -7.09
C ALA A 237 9.09 11.84 -5.58
N ALA A 238 8.11 12.10 -4.72
CA ALA A 238 8.27 12.03 -3.27
C ALA A 238 8.43 10.59 -2.74
N ALA A 239 7.81 9.60 -3.39
CA ALA A 239 7.88 8.18 -3.04
C ALA A 239 9.18 7.47 -3.47
N ARG A 240 10.22 8.23 -3.87
CA ARG A 240 11.48 7.68 -4.38
C ARG A 240 12.09 6.65 -3.43
N GLY A 241 12.48 5.50 -3.96
CA GLY A 241 13.04 4.39 -3.20
C GLY A 241 11.98 3.55 -2.47
N GLY A 242 10.70 3.90 -2.55
CA GLY A 242 9.59 3.28 -1.83
C GLY A 242 8.57 2.57 -2.72
N THR A 243 7.35 2.43 -2.19
CA THR A 243 6.20 1.84 -2.89
C THR A 243 5.06 2.84 -2.97
N PHE A 244 4.47 2.94 -4.14
CA PHE A 244 3.29 3.76 -4.41
C PHE A 244 2.08 2.86 -4.59
N PHE A 245 1.08 3.03 -3.73
CA PHE A 245 -0.19 2.33 -3.80
C PHE A 245 -1.27 3.21 -4.44
N LEU A 246 -1.79 2.78 -5.58
CA LEU A 246 -2.88 3.42 -6.31
C LEU A 246 -4.17 2.65 -6.05
N ASP A 247 -5.00 3.16 -5.14
CA ASP A 247 -6.32 2.57 -4.86
C ASP A 247 -7.37 3.08 -5.84
N GLU A 248 -8.37 2.25 -6.12
CA GLU A 248 -9.46 2.54 -7.07
C GLU A 248 -8.96 2.98 -8.47
N ILE A 249 -7.96 2.29 -9.04
CA ILE A 249 -7.33 2.69 -10.33
C ILE A 249 -8.34 2.79 -11.50
N GLY A 250 -9.43 2.03 -11.44
CA GLY A 250 -10.52 2.07 -12.42
C GLY A 250 -11.34 3.37 -12.42
N GLU A 251 -11.13 4.26 -11.45
CA GLU A 251 -11.75 5.60 -11.39
C GLU A 251 -10.95 6.67 -12.14
N MET A 252 -9.71 6.38 -12.55
CA MET A 252 -8.87 7.36 -13.24
C MET A 252 -9.46 7.79 -14.58
N SER A 253 -9.39 9.10 -14.89
CA SER A 253 -9.74 9.62 -16.20
C SER A 253 -8.81 9.08 -17.29
N PRO A 254 -9.25 8.98 -18.56
CA PRO A 254 -8.39 8.57 -19.66
C PRO A 254 -7.13 9.45 -19.82
N ALA A 255 -7.21 10.74 -19.49
CA ALA A 255 -6.06 11.66 -19.53
C ALA A 255 -5.02 11.31 -18.45
N THR A 256 -5.48 11.06 -17.22
CA THR A 256 -4.61 10.63 -16.10
C THR A 256 -3.95 9.28 -16.39
N GLN A 257 -4.71 8.35 -17.00
CA GLN A 257 -4.19 7.02 -17.40
C GLN A 257 -3.00 7.12 -18.36
N VAL A 258 -3.01 8.08 -19.30
CA VAL A 258 -1.89 8.30 -20.23
C VAL A 258 -0.62 8.75 -19.48
N LYS A 259 -0.77 9.65 -18.50
CA LYS A 259 0.35 10.12 -17.68
C LYS A 259 0.90 9.00 -16.79
N LEU A 260 0.03 8.20 -16.19
CA LEU A 260 0.45 7.05 -15.39
C LEU A 260 1.20 6.02 -16.25
N LEU A 261 0.74 5.75 -17.47
CA LEU A 261 1.43 4.85 -18.38
C LEU A 261 2.88 5.29 -18.63
N ARG A 262 3.12 6.60 -18.82
CA ARG A 262 4.48 7.15 -18.94
C ARG A 262 5.32 6.91 -17.69
N VAL A 263 4.75 7.11 -16.50
CA VAL A 263 5.45 6.80 -15.24
C VAL A 263 5.87 5.33 -15.18
N LEU A 264 5.00 4.41 -15.60
CA LEU A 264 5.28 2.98 -15.57
C LEU A 264 6.26 2.50 -16.66
N GLN A 265 6.30 3.17 -17.81
CA GLN A 265 7.14 2.81 -18.95
C GLN A 265 8.50 3.51 -18.90
N GLU A 266 8.48 4.84 -18.85
CA GLU A 266 9.66 5.71 -18.96
C GLU A 266 10.31 5.97 -17.60
N ARG A 267 9.65 5.63 -16.49
CA ARG A 267 10.10 5.96 -15.12
C ARG A 267 10.30 7.46 -14.91
N GLU A 268 9.43 8.25 -15.50
CA GLU A 268 9.46 9.71 -15.42
C GLU A 268 8.04 10.27 -15.25
N ALA A 269 7.93 11.36 -14.49
CA ALA A 269 6.71 12.14 -14.33
C ALA A 269 6.92 13.57 -14.83
N ILE A 270 5.98 14.11 -15.59
CA ILE A 270 6.00 15.50 -16.03
C ILE A 270 4.94 16.28 -15.22
N PRO A 271 5.33 17.33 -14.47
CA PRO A 271 4.39 18.15 -13.73
C PRO A 271 3.33 18.79 -14.62
N VAL A 272 2.14 19.03 -14.07
CA VAL A 272 1.07 19.76 -14.77
C VAL A 272 1.57 21.16 -15.13
N GLY A 273 1.47 21.51 -16.42
CA GLY A 273 1.97 22.77 -16.98
C GLY A 273 3.49 22.86 -17.11
N GLY A 274 4.23 21.81 -16.74
CA GLY A 274 5.67 21.69 -16.92
C GLY A 274 6.04 20.98 -18.24
N THR A 275 7.31 21.13 -18.62
CA THR A 275 7.91 20.48 -19.79
C THR A 275 9.09 19.58 -19.43
N GLU A 276 9.66 19.76 -18.24
CA GLU A 276 10.77 18.95 -17.74
C GLU A 276 10.27 17.66 -17.08
N ALA A 277 10.89 16.55 -17.47
CA ALA A 277 10.63 15.24 -16.89
C ALA A 277 11.40 15.06 -15.58
N ILE A 278 10.73 14.50 -14.57
CA ILE A 278 11.30 14.21 -13.26
C ILE A 278 11.44 12.69 -13.13
N PRO A 279 12.63 12.15 -12.83
CA PRO A 279 12.84 10.72 -12.68
C PRO A 279 12.07 10.16 -11.47
N VAL A 280 11.43 9.00 -11.68
CA VAL A 280 10.59 8.28 -10.73
C VAL A 280 11.18 6.89 -10.50
N ASP A 281 11.67 6.64 -9.28
CA ASP A 281 12.10 5.31 -8.85
C ASP A 281 11.18 4.81 -7.73
N VAL A 282 10.06 4.19 -8.10
CA VAL A 282 9.08 3.65 -7.16
C VAL A 282 8.57 2.31 -7.66
N ARG A 283 8.28 1.40 -6.73
CA ARG A 283 7.46 0.23 -7.03
C ARG A 283 5.99 0.62 -7.03
N VAL A 284 5.22 0.21 -8.03
CA VAL A 284 3.78 0.48 -8.10
C VAL A 284 2.98 -0.75 -7.72
N VAL A 285 2.01 -0.56 -6.82
CA VAL A 285 0.95 -1.52 -6.51
C VAL A 285 -0.38 -0.83 -6.80
N ALA A 286 -1.24 -1.41 -7.62
CA ALA A 286 -2.55 -0.86 -7.95
C ALA A 286 -3.66 -1.73 -7.39
N ALA A 287 -4.80 -1.12 -7.06
CA ALA A 287 -5.99 -1.82 -6.60
C ALA A 287 -7.24 -1.31 -7.29
N THR A 288 -8.23 -2.19 -7.47
CA THR A 288 -9.56 -1.79 -7.96
C THR A 288 -10.64 -2.76 -7.49
N ASN A 289 -11.86 -2.24 -7.37
CA ASN A 289 -13.07 -3.03 -7.18
C ASN A 289 -13.85 -3.28 -8.49
N ARG A 290 -13.39 -2.69 -9.61
CA ARG A 290 -14.03 -2.79 -10.92
C ARG A 290 -13.43 -3.92 -11.75
N ASP A 291 -14.23 -4.44 -12.68
CA ASP A 291 -13.73 -5.28 -13.76
C ASP A 291 -13.09 -4.41 -14.84
N LEU A 292 -11.76 -4.35 -14.86
CA LEU A 292 -11.02 -3.54 -15.84
C LEU A 292 -11.22 -4.01 -17.28
N GLU A 293 -11.53 -5.29 -17.51
CA GLU A 293 -11.79 -5.79 -18.87
C GLU A 293 -13.13 -5.27 -19.39
N GLU A 294 -14.16 -5.20 -18.54
CA GLU A 294 -15.40 -4.51 -18.89
C GLU A 294 -15.18 -3.01 -19.12
N GLU A 295 -14.37 -2.36 -18.29
CA GLU A 295 -14.08 -0.94 -18.44
C GLU A 295 -13.30 -0.63 -19.73
N ILE A 296 -12.44 -1.55 -20.19
CA ILE A 296 -11.80 -1.49 -21.51
C ILE A 296 -12.85 -1.60 -22.62
N LYS A 297 -13.76 -2.58 -22.56
CA LYS A 297 -14.84 -2.75 -23.56
C LYS A 297 -15.72 -1.50 -23.67
N ARG A 298 -15.90 -0.78 -22.56
CA ARG A 298 -16.67 0.47 -22.48
C ARG A 298 -15.84 1.72 -22.82
N GLY A 299 -14.56 1.58 -23.16
CA GLY A 299 -13.67 2.69 -23.53
C GLY A 299 -13.27 3.62 -22.38
N ARG A 300 -13.50 3.20 -21.12
CA ARG A 300 -13.17 3.99 -19.92
C ARG A 300 -11.81 3.65 -19.32
N PHE A 301 -11.25 2.50 -19.69
CA PHE A 301 -9.90 2.12 -19.28
C PHE A 301 -9.06 1.74 -20.50
N ARG A 302 -7.79 2.16 -20.50
CA ARG A 302 -6.90 1.90 -21.63
C ARG A 302 -6.30 0.50 -21.56
N THR A 303 -6.30 -0.18 -22.70
CA THR A 303 -5.75 -1.53 -22.86
C THR A 303 -4.24 -1.60 -22.59
N ASP A 304 -3.49 -0.60 -23.04
CA ASP A 304 -2.02 -0.52 -22.84
C ASP A 304 -1.64 -0.38 -21.36
N LEU A 305 -2.35 0.46 -20.61
CA LEU A 305 -2.19 0.60 -19.17
C LEU A 305 -2.55 -0.67 -18.41
N TYR A 306 -3.65 -1.33 -18.78
CA TYR A 306 -4.05 -2.60 -18.16
C TYR A 306 -2.94 -3.64 -18.26
N TYR A 307 -2.36 -3.86 -19.43
CA TYR A 307 -1.28 -4.84 -19.58
C TYR A 307 0.00 -4.45 -18.81
N ARG A 308 0.25 -3.15 -18.61
CA ARG A 308 1.40 -2.70 -17.82
C ARG A 308 1.19 -2.85 -16.31
N LEU A 309 -0.06 -2.75 -15.84
CA LEU A 309 -0.42 -2.95 -14.44
C LEU A 309 -0.58 -4.44 -14.10
N ASN A 310 -1.19 -5.20 -15.00
CA ASN A 310 -1.56 -6.61 -14.80
C ASN A 310 -0.40 -7.57 -15.08
N VAL A 311 0.77 -7.30 -14.50
CA VAL A 311 1.94 -8.20 -14.57
C VAL A 311 1.75 -9.36 -13.60
N ILE A 312 1.39 -9.03 -12.35
CA ILE A 312 0.95 -10.00 -11.34
C ILE A 312 -0.43 -9.58 -10.86
N ASN A 313 -1.40 -10.49 -10.92
CA ASN A 313 -2.74 -10.26 -10.44
C ASN A 313 -2.99 -11.00 -9.12
N ILE A 314 -3.45 -10.29 -8.10
CA ILE A 314 -3.89 -10.85 -6.83
C ILE A 314 -5.39 -10.58 -6.68
N HIS A 315 -6.19 -11.63 -6.77
CA HIS A 315 -7.63 -11.53 -6.55
C HIS A 315 -8.00 -11.86 -5.10
N LEU A 316 -8.49 -10.87 -4.36
CA LEU A 316 -8.96 -11.03 -2.99
C LEU A 316 -10.39 -11.59 -2.97
N PRO A 317 -10.61 -12.76 -2.34
CA PRO A 317 -11.94 -13.32 -2.22
C PRO A 317 -12.81 -12.46 -1.30
N PRO A 318 -14.11 -12.33 -1.61
CA PRO A 318 -15.06 -11.65 -0.72
C PRO A 318 -15.28 -12.47 0.56
N LEU A 319 -15.74 -11.81 1.63
CA LEU A 319 -15.87 -12.39 2.96
C LEU A 319 -16.83 -13.59 3.00
N ARG A 320 -17.88 -13.58 2.17
CA ARG A 320 -18.82 -14.71 1.99
C ARG A 320 -18.18 -16.00 1.48
N ASP A 321 -17.07 -15.91 0.75
CA ASP A 321 -16.34 -17.07 0.23
C ASP A 321 -15.27 -17.56 1.23
N ARG A 322 -15.04 -16.79 2.30
CA ARG A 322 -14.09 -17.10 3.38
C ARG A 322 -14.71 -16.95 4.78
N ARG A 323 -15.93 -17.45 4.96
CA ARG A 323 -16.68 -17.33 6.24
C ARG A 323 -15.93 -17.85 7.46
N GLU A 324 -15.03 -18.83 7.27
CA GLU A 324 -14.17 -19.34 8.33
C GLU A 324 -13.20 -18.32 8.92
N ASP A 325 -12.98 -17.20 8.23
CA ASP A 325 -12.16 -16.07 8.69
C ASP A 325 -12.97 -15.07 9.54
N ILE A 326 -14.31 -15.08 9.47
CA ILE A 326 -15.18 -14.13 10.20
C ILE A 326 -14.91 -14.15 11.72
N PRO A 327 -14.80 -15.31 12.40
CA PRO A 327 -14.52 -15.32 13.85
C PRO A 327 -13.18 -14.69 14.22
N ILE A 328 -12.19 -14.74 13.31
CA ILE A 328 -10.88 -14.13 13.52
C ILE A 328 -11.02 -12.59 13.49
N PHE A 329 -11.72 -12.06 12.49
CA PHE A 329 -12.01 -10.64 12.39
C PHE A 329 -12.81 -10.12 13.58
N VAL A 330 -13.87 -10.84 13.96
CA VAL A 330 -14.70 -10.48 15.11
C VAL A 330 -13.84 -10.36 16.37
N LYS A 331 -13.02 -11.37 16.66
CA LYS A 331 -12.16 -11.36 17.84
C LYS A 331 -11.20 -10.17 17.81
N GLU A 332 -10.52 -9.95 16.69
CA GLU A 332 -9.54 -8.88 16.58
C GLU A 332 -10.18 -7.49 16.72
N PHE A 333 -11.30 -7.25 16.04
CA PHE A 333 -12.00 -5.98 16.11
C PHE A 333 -12.52 -5.69 17.52
N LEU A 334 -13.08 -6.69 18.21
CA LEU A 334 -13.54 -6.50 19.59
C LEU A 334 -12.38 -6.18 20.55
N VAL A 335 -11.20 -6.79 20.34
CA VAL A 335 -9.98 -6.46 21.09
C VAL A 335 -9.50 -5.04 20.78
N HIS A 336 -9.46 -4.67 19.50
CA HIS A 336 -9.02 -3.36 19.05
C HIS A 336 -9.91 -2.24 19.60
N ILE A 337 -11.23 -2.35 19.39
CA ILE A 337 -12.22 -1.36 19.86
C ILE A 337 -12.15 -1.20 21.39
N ALA A 338 -11.96 -2.29 22.13
CA ALA A 338 -11.82 -2.23 23.58
C ALA A 338 -10.52 -1.55 24.01
N GLY A 339 -9.41 -1.81 23.32
CA GLY A 339 -8.14 -1.13 23.54
C GLY A 339 -8.22 0.38 23.33
N GLU A 340 -8.91 0.84 22.28
CA GLU A 340 -9.13 2.28 22.03
C GLU A 340 -9.98 2.95 23.12
N ARG A 341 -10.88 2.20 23.75
CA ARG A 341 -11.78 2.69 24.80
C ARG A 341 -11.20 2.55 26.21
N GLY A 342 -10.09 1.82 26.37
CA GLY A 342 -9.55 1.45 27.68
C GLY A 342 -10.47 0.49 28.45
N GLU A 343 -11.26 -0.31 27.75
CA GLU A 343 -12.23 -1.27 28.30
C GLU A 343 -11.79 -2.72 28.06
N ALA A 344 -12.47 -3.68 28.68
CA ALA A 344 -12.31 -5.08 28.36
C ALA A 344 -13.07 -5.43 27.05
N PRO A 345 -12.54 -6.34 26.21
CA PRO A 345 -13.26 -6.80 25.02
C PRO A 345 -14.60 -7.44 25.36
N LYS A 346 -15.68 -6.93 24.76
CA LYS A 346 -17.01 -7.53 24.88
C LYS A 346 -17.07 -8.85 24.12
N ALA A 347 -17.91 -9.78 24.57
CA ALA A 347 -18.20 -11.04 23.89
C ALA A 347 -19.49 -10.94 23.07
N LEU A 348 -19.62 -11.75 22.01
CA LEU A 348 -20.89 -11.91 21.31
C LEU A 348 -21.80 -12.89 22.07
N ALA A 349 -23.10 -12.58 22.13
CA ALA A 349 -24.09 -13.59 22.49
C ALA A 349 -24.18 -14.65 21.36
N PRO A 350 -24.53 -15.91 21.67
CA PRO A 350 -24.65 -16.97 20.65
C PRO A 350 -25.57 -16.59 19.48
N GLU A 351 -26.67 -15.90 19.74
CA GLU A 351 -27.63 -15.47 18.72
C GLU A 351 -27.09 -14.32 17.86
N ALA A 352 -26.15 -13.51 18.38
CA ALA A 352 -25.47 -12.48 17.61
C ALA A 352 -24.39 -13.09 16.71
N GLU A 353 -23.67 -14.11 17.21
CA GLU A 353 -22.68 -14.85 16.45
C GLU A 353 -23.31 -15.59 15.25
N GLU A 354 -24.47 -16.24 15.44
CA GLU A 354 -25.19 -16.91 14.34
C GLU A 354 -25.56 -15.93 13.21
N VAL A 355 -26.02 -14.73 13.57
CA VAL A 355 -26.37 -13.68 12.60
C VAL A 355 -25.13 -13.21 11.84
N ILE A 356 -24.03 -12.95 12.56
CA ILE A 356 -22.77 -12.52 11.96
C ILE A 356 -22.19 -13.57 11.00
N MET A 357 -22.31 -14.85 11.34
CA MET A 357 -21.80 -15.95 10.51
C MET A 357 -22.66 -16.23 9.27
N SER A 358 -23.97 -15.96 9.35
CA SER A 358 -24.92 -16.25 8.27
C SER A 358 -25.05 -15.14 7.23
N TYR A 359 -24.76 -13.89 7.58
CA TYR A 359 -24.82 -12.76 6.65
C TYR A 359 -23.71 -12.81 5.57
N ASP A 360 -24.03 -12.31 4.37
CA ASP A 360 -23.13 -12.37 3.20
C ASP A 360 -22.06 -11.27 3.17
N TRP A 361 -22.19 -10.24 4.00
CA TRP A 361 -21.23 -9.13 4.09
C TRP A 361 -20.91 -8.49 2.72
N PRO A 362 -21.88 -7.87 2.02
CA PRO A 362 -21.64 -7.20 0.74
C PRO A 362 -20.61 -6.07 0.82
N GLY A 363 -20.41 -5.43 1.99
CA GLY A 363 -19.33 -4.49 2.24
C GLY A 363 -18.09 -5.13 2.89
N ASN A 364 -18.02 -6.46 2.90
CA ASN A 364 -16.91 -7.30 3.34
C ASN A 364 -16.44 -6.95 4.76
N VAL A 365 -15.12 -6.94 4.97
CA VAL A 365 -14.50 -6.73 6.29
C VAL A 365 -14.81 -5.35 6.86
N ARG A 366 -14.93 -4.32 6.00
CA ARG A 366 -15.28 -2.95 6.42
C ARG A 366 -16.71 -2.85 6.95
N GLU A 367 -17.67 -3.56 6.35
CA GLU A 367 -19.04 -3.60 6.88
C GLU A 367 -19.10 -4.36 8.22
N LEU A 368 -18.34 -5.45 8.36
CA LEU A 368 -18.22 -6.20 9.61
C LEU A 368 -17.65 -5.34 10.75
N GLU A 369 -16.56 -4.64 10.49
CA GLU A 369 -15.93 -3.73 11.46
C GLU A 369 -16.92 -2.65 11.94
N ASN A 370 -17.56 -1.94 11.00
CA ASN A 370 -18.55 -0.91 11.32
C ASN A 370 -19.75 -1.46 12.11
N ALA A 371 -20.21 -2.67 11.79
CA ALA A 371 -21.31 -3.32 12.49
C ALA A 371 -20.93 -3.65 13.94
N LEU A 372 -19.71 -4.16 14.17
CA LEU A 372 -19.19 -4.47 15.50
C LEU A 372 -18.93 -3.21 16.32
N GLU A 373 -18.35 -2.17 15.74
CA GLU A 373 -18.12 -0.88 16.42
C GLU A 373 -19.44 -0.28 16.92
N ARG A 374 -20.47 -0.27 16.07
CA ARG A 374 -21.82 0.14 16.45
C ARG A 374 -22.39 -0.74 17.56
N ALA A 375 -22.26 -2.06 17.45
CA ALA A 375 -22.79 -2.99 18.44
C ALA A 375 -22.13 -2.82 19.82
N VAL A 376 -20.80 -2.64 19.86
CA VAL A 376 -20.05 -2.33 21.09
C VAL A 376 -20.52 -1.02 21.70
N THR A 377 -20.75 0.01 20.88
CA THR A 377 -21.21 1.33 21.33
C THR A 377 -22.59 1.30 21.96
N LEU A 378 -23.51 0.50 21.41
CA LEU A 378 -24.89 0.40 21.90
C LEU A 378 -25.04 -0.56 23.09
N THR A 379 -24.02 -1.39 23.36
CA THR A 379 -24.06 -2.41 24.40
C THR A 379 -23.47 -1.89 25.70
N LYS A 380 -24.32 -1.76 26.74
CA LYS A 380 -23.88 -1.34 28.09
C LYS A 380 -23.16 -2.43 28.89
N GLY A 381 -23.42 -3.71 28.62
CA GLY A 381 -22.81 -4.84 29.31
C GLY A 381 -21.61 -5.43 28.59
N ASP A 382 -21.09 -6.54 29.09
CA ASP A 382 -19.93 -7.25 28.50
C ASP A 382 -20.31 -8.20 27.35
N VAL A 383 -21.62 -8.42 27.15
CA VAL A 383 -22.15 -9.32 26.12
C VAL A 383 -22.99 -8.53 25.13
N ILE A 384 -22.62 -8.59 23.86
CA ILE A 384 -23.32 -7.97 22.74
C ILE A 384 -24.52 -8.84 22.37
N PRO A 385 -25.76 -8.38 22.65
CA PRO A 385 -26.96 -9.13 22.30
C PRO A 385 -27.25 -9.03 20.80
N ARG A 386 -28.07 -9.94 20.28
CA ARG A 386 -28.57 -9.87 18.88
C ARG A 386 -29.16 -8.49 18.54
N SER A 387 -29.89 -7.86 19.47
CA SER A 387 -30.54 -6.56 19.25
C SER A 387 -29.57 -5.38 19.06
N ALA A 388 -28.28 -5.56 19.35
CA ALA A 388 -27.26 -4.55 19.09
C ALA A 388 -26.70 -4.64 17.65
N ILE A 389 -26.96 -5.76 16.95
CA ILE A 389 -26.59 -5.94 15.54
C ILE A 389 -27.65 -5.23 14.66
N PRO A 390 -27.24 -4.42 13.65
CA PRO A 390 -28.17 -3.75 12.75
C PRO A 390 -29.22 -4.68 12.14
N ASP A 391 -30.48 -4.22 12.08
CA ASP A 391 -31.61 -5.02 11.57
C ASP A 391 -31.37 -5.53 10.15
N ARG A 392 -30.71 -4.75 9.29
CA ARG A 392 -30.34 -5.17 7.93
C ARG A 392 -29.47 -6.44 7.87
N ILE A 393 -28.67 -6.70 8.91
CA ILE A 393 -27.82 -7.89 9.06
C ILE A 393 -28.62 -9.00 9.76
N SER A 394 -29.52 -8.64 10.68
CA SER A 394 -30.40 -9.53 11.45
C SER A 394 -31.56 -10.11 10.63
N GLU A 395 -32.06 -9.36 9.65
CA GLU A 395 -33.04 -9.81 8.68
C GLU A 395 -32.35 -10.81 7.75
N ARG A 396 -32.57 -12.11 8.02
CA ARG A 396 -32.52 -13.08 6.93
C ARG A 396 -33.44 -12.51 5.86
N LYS A 397 -32.90 -12.06 4.73
CA LYS A 397 -33.69 -12.09 3.50
C LYS A 397 -34.25 -13.50 3.47
N ALA A 398 -35.57 -13.64 3.65
CA ALA A 398 -36.21 -14.90 3.38
C ALA A 398 -35.64 -15.35 2.04
N GLU A 399 -35.01 -16.52 1.99
CA GLU A 399 -34.74 -17.13 0.70
C GLU A 399 -36.07 -17.03 -0.04
N PRO A 400 -36.13 -16.30 -1.17
CA PRO A 400 -37.37 -16.29 -1.90
C PRO A 400 -37.62 -17.76 -2.20
N LEU A 401 -38.77 -18.28 -1.75
CA LEU A 401 -39.23 -19.66 -2.01
C LEU A 401 -39.23 -19.97 -3.53
N VAL A 402 -39.06 -18.93 -4.35
CA VAL A 402 -38.78 -18.95 -5.76
C VAL A 402 -37.46 -18.23 -6.00
N THR A 403 -36.41 -18.98 -6.33
CA THR A 403 -35.21 -18.40 -6.93
C THR A 403 -35.60 -17.67 -8.20
N GLU A 404 -35.49 -16.34 -8.24
CA GLU A 404 -35.26 -15.62 -9.49
C GLU A 404 -33.82 -15.92 -9.97
N ARG A 405 -33.52 -17.19 -10.21
CA ARG A 405 -32.69 -17.51 -11.36
C ARG A 405 -33.60 -17.14 -12.53
N ALA A 406 -33.19 -16.20 -13.36
CA ALA A 406 -33.71 -16.21 -14.72
C ALA A 406 -33.49 -17.64 -15.22
N HIS A 407 -34.58 -18.42 -15.33
CA HIS A 407 -34.50 -19.68 -16.02
C HIS A 407 -33.83 -19.35 -17.35
N GLN A 408 -32.79 -20.08 -17.73
CA GLN A 408 -32.45 -20.12 -19.15
C GLN A 408 -33.78 -20.38 -19.86
N ASN A 409 -34.24 -19.45 -20.70
CA ASN A 409 -35.47 -19.64 -21.44
C ASN A 409 -35.39 -21.05 -22.02
N PRO A 410 -36.37 -21.94 -21.74
CA PRO A 410 -36.31 -23.30 -22.22
C PRO A 410 -36.03 -23.27 -23.71
N SER A 411 -35.13 -24.14 -24.19
CA SER A 411 -34.83 -24.18 -25.62
C SER A 411 -36.13 -24.37 -26.40
N LEU A 412 -36.15 -23.91 -27.66
CA LEU A 412 -37.33 -24.08 -28.51
C LEU A 412 -37.78 -25.55 -28.56
N ASP A 413 -36.86 -26.51 -28.48
CA ASP A 413 -37.18 -27.94 -28.40
C ASP A 413 -37.99 -28.32 -27.15
N VAL A 414 -37.69 -27.73 -25.98
CA VAL A 414 -38.40 -28.00 -24.72
C VAL A 414 -39.80 -27.37 -24.73
N ILE A 415 -39.91 -26.15 -25.25
CA ILE A 415 -41.21 -25.48 -25.42
C ILE A 415 -42.08 -26.24 -26.43
N GLU A 416 -41.48 -26.65 -27.55
CA GLU A 416 -42.16 -27.42 -28.59
C GLU A 416 -42.65 -28.76 -28.06
N GLN A 417 -41.82 -29.50 -27.32
CA GLN A 417 -42.21 -30.77 -26.71
C GLN A 417 -43.37 -30.60 -25.72
N ALA A 418 -43.30 -29.58 -24.84
CA ALA A 418 -44.35 -29.30 -23.88
C ALA A 418 -45.68 -28.94 -24.58
N TYR A 419 -45.61 -28.13 -25.62
CA TYR A 419 -46.80 -27.72 -26.38
C TYR A 419 -47.41 -28.88 -27.17
N ILE A 420 -46.59 -29.69 -27.85
CA ILE A 420 -47.05 -30.92 -28.53
C ILE A 420 -47.74 -31.86 -27.54
N THR A 421 -47.15 -32.05 -26.35
CA THR A 421 -47.71 -32.92 -25.31
C THR A 421 -49.04 -32.39 -24.79
N TRP A 422 -49.14 -31.08 -24.56
CA TRP A 422 -50.38 -30.44 -24.13
C TRP A 422 -51.50 -30.57 -25.16
N VAL A 423 -51.22 -30.32 -26.45
CA VAL A 423 -52.20 -30.50 -27.53
C VAL A 423 -52.60 -31.98 -27.66
N LEU A 424 -51.66 -32.92 -27.51
CA LEU A 424 -52.01 -34.34 -27.52
C LEU A 424 -52.96 -34.70 -26.38
N GLN A 425 -52.76 -34.14 -25.19
CA GLN A 425 -53.61 -34.38 -24.03
C GLN A 425 -55.00 -33.73 -24.20
N SER A 426 -55.07 -32.51 -24.73
CA SER A 426 -56.35 -31.83 -25.00
C SER A 426 -57.19 -32.56 -26.05
N GLU A 427 -56.53 -33.19 -27.03
CA GLU A 427 -57.18 -34.00 -28.07
C GLU A 427 -57.34 -35.49 -27.67
N GLY A 428 -57.18 -35.83 -26.39
CA GLY A 428 -57.41 -37.18 -25.86
C GLY A 428 -56.48 -38.25 -26.42
N GLY A 429 -55.27 -37.87 -26.83
CA GLY A 429 -54.27 -38.76 -27.42
C GLY A 429 -54.42 -39.01 -28.93
N ASN A 430 -55.37 -38.34 -29.60
CA ASN A 430 -55.55 -38.50 -31.04
C ASN A 430 -54.48 -37.74 -31.85
N LYS A 431 -53.47 -38.48 -32.33
CA LYS A 431 -52.32 -37.93 -33.05
C LYS A 431 -52.68 -37.22 -34.36
N THR A 432 -53.71 -37.67 -35.08
CA THR A 432 -54.12 -37.03 -36.35
C THR A 432 -54.75 -35.67 -36.10
N ARG A 433 -55.64 -35.56 -35.10
CA ARG A 433 -56.27 -34.28 -34.73
C ARG A 433 -55.27 -33.32 -34.08
N ALA A 434 -54.35 -33.85 -33.26
CA ALA A 434 -53.28 -33.05 -32.68
C ALA A 434 -52.37 -32.43 -33.76
N ALA A 435 -52.06 -33.17 -34.85
CA ALA A 435 -51.28 -32.63 -35.96
C ALA A 435 -52.00 -31.49 -36.70
N GLU A 436 -53.32 -31.62 -36.91
CA GLU A 436 -54.15 -30.55 -37.49
C GLU A 436 -54.17 -29.30 -36.61
N VAL A 437 -54.36 -29.45 -35.29
CA VAL A 437 -54.37 -28.32 -34.33
C VAL A 437 -53.01 -27.65 -34.24
N LEU A 438 -51.91 -28.42 -34.33
CA LEU A 438 -50.55 -27.92 -34.38
C LEU A 438 -50.16 -27.32 -35.73
N GLY A 439 -50.98 -27.49 -36.78
CA GLY A 439 -50.71 -27.00 -38.13
C GLY A 439 -49.52 -27.68 -38.82
N ILE A 440 -49.21 -28.93 -38.45
CA ILE A 440 -48.09 -29.70 -39.01
C ILE A 440 -48.57 -31.00 -39.66
N ASP A 441 -47.79 -31.52 -40.61
CA ASP A 441 -48.09 -32.81 -41.22
C ASP A 441 -48.02 -33.96 -40.18
N PRO A 442 -48.94 -34.94 -40.21
CA PRO A 442 -48.93 -36.06 -39.28
C PRO A 442 -47.58 -36.80 -39.21
N SER A 443 -46.86 -36.95 -40.32
CA SER A 443 -45.54 -37.60 -40.34
C SER A 443 -44.49 -36.81 -39.53
N THR A 444 -44.60 -35.48 -39.50
CA THR A 444 -43.73 -34.60 -38.72
C THR A 444 -43.99 -34.73 -37.23
N LEU A 445 -45.27 -34.84 -36.83
CA LEU A 445 -45.64 -35.10 -35.44
C LEU A 445 -45.13 -36.46 -34.96
N TYR A 446 -45.27 -37.52 -35.77
CA TYR A 446 -44.74 -38.85 -35.46
C TYR A 446 -43.22 -38.83 -35.24
N ARG A 447 -42.46 -38.20 -36.15
CA ARG A 447 -41.00 -38.07 -36.02
C ARG A 447 -40.59 -37.32 -34.74
N LYS A 448 -41.32 -36.26 -34.38
CA LYS A 448 -41.06 -35.48 -33.16
C LYS A 448 -41.35 -36.31 -31.91
N LEU A 449 -42.49 -37.01 -31.86
CA LEU A 449 -42.83 -37.89 -30.74
C LEU A 449 -41.81 -39.04 -30.57
N SER A 450 -41.37 -39.67 -31.66
CA SER A 450 -40.33 -40.72 -31.59
C SER A 450 -38.99 -40.22 -31.06
N ARG A 451 -38.61 -38.98 -31.42
CA ARG A 451 -37.42 -38.31 -30.90
C ARG A 451 -37.51 -38.04 -29.39
N TYR A 452 -38.70 -37.72 -28.89
CA TYR A 452 -38.94 -37.44 -27.46
C TYR A 452 -39.13 -38.69 -26.61
N ASP A 453 -39.69 -39.77 -27.16
CA ASP A 453 -39.87 -41.06 -26.47
C ASP A 453 -38.57 -41.91 -26.39
N GLY A 454 -37.43 -41.38 -26.84
CA GLY A 454 -36.12 -42.02 -26.67
C GLY A 454 -35.93 -43.32 -27.46
N SER A 455 -36.72 -43.54 -28.51
CA SER A 455 -36.70 -44.78 -29.31
C SER A 455 -35.83 -44.68 -30.57
N GLU A 456 -34.65 -44.07 -30.48
CA GLU A 456 -33.56 -44.31 -31.42
C GLU A 456 -32.64 -45.40 -30.86
N LYS A 457 -32.90 -46.65 -31.25
CA LYS A 457 -31.88 -47.70 -31.18
C LYS A 457 -30.70 -47.26 -32.06
N LYS A 458 -29.61 -46.82 -31.43
CA LYS A 458 -28.28 -46.84 -32.06
C LYS A 458 -27.96 -48.29 -32.43
N SER A 459 -28.04 -48.62 -33.71
CA SER A 459 -27.34 -49.77 -34.28
C SER A 459 -25.89 -49.36 -34.49
N ASP A 460 -25.01 -49.74 -33.57
CA ASP A 460 -23.56 -49.77 -33.80
C ASP A 460 -22.89 -50.79 -32.85
N SER A 461 -22.59 -51.97 -33.40
CA SER A 461 -21.60 -52.96 -32.93
C SER A 461 -21.63 -54.08 -33.99
N GLU A 462 -20.60 -54.52 -34.69
CA GLU A 462 -19.14 -54.51 -34.57
C GLU A 462 -18.61 -55.11 -35.90
N PRO A 463 -17.39 -54.81 -36.37
CA PRO A 463 -16.55 -55.81 -37.04
C PRO A 463 -15.30 -56.08 -36.18
N PRO A 464 -14.60 -57.24 -36.22
CA PRO A 464 -14.43 -58.21 -37.33
C PRO A 464 -14.42 -59.70 -36.81
N PRO A 465 -13.81 -60.75 -37.42
CA PRO A 465 -12.44 -60.84 -37.97
C PRO A 465 -12.35 -61.40 -39.41
N ARG A 466 -11.20 -61.20 -40.06
CA ARG A 466 -10.80 -61.89 -41.30
C ARG A 466 -9.98 -63.14 -40.99
N ALA A 467 -10.37 -64.28 -41.59
CA ALA A 467 -9.58 -65.44 -42.03
C ALA A 467 -10.61 -66.40 -42.67
N GLU A 468 -10.48 -66.99 -43.86
CA GLU A 468 -9.37 -67.23 -44.81
C GLU A 468 -9.77 -66.82 -46.24
#